data_AF-A0AAV3RY79-F1
#
_entry.id   AF-A0AAV3RY79-F1
#
_cell.length_a   1.000
_cell.length_b   1.000
_cell.length_c   1.000
_cell.angle_alpha   90.00
_cell.angle_beta   90.00
_cell.angle_gamma   90.00
#
_symmetry.space_group_name_H-M   'P 1'
#
loop_
_entity.id
_entity.type
_entity.pdbx_description
1 polymer ?
#
loop_
_entity_poly.entity_id
_entity_poly.type
_entity_poly.pdbx_seq_one_letter_code
_entity_poly.pdbx_strand_id
1 'polypeptide(L)'
;MAEVVIFSPARTATQQGSGKVGKWKINFMSTQKWENPLMGWTSTGDPYANVGDSALSFDSEESAKEFAERHGWDYTAKAYADNFKWKGHPEPPRTEQ
;
A
#
# COMPACT_ATOMS: atom_id res chain seq x y z
N MET A 1 -10.11 -11.22 -8.89
CA MET A 1 -10.25 -10.62 -7.55
C MET A 1 -9.31 -9.45 -7.47
N ALA A 2 -9.73 -8.34 -6.87
CA ALA A 2 -8.81 -7.23 -6.62
C ALA A 2 -7.89 -7.61 -5.46
N GLU A 3 -6.58 -7.40 -5.63
CA GLU A 3 -5.59 -7.55 -4.58
C GLU A 3 -5.42 -6.20 -3.87
N VAL A 4 -5.54 -6.21 -2.55
CA VAL A 4 -5.44 -5.02 -1.71
C VAL A 4 -4.33 -5.16 -0.70
N VAL A 5 -3.65 -4.05 -0.42
CA VAL A 5 -2.60 -3.99 0.60
C VAL A 5 -3.13 -3.22 1.79
N ILE A 6 -3.20 -3.88 2.94
CA ILE A 6 -3.57 -3.25 4.22
C ILE A 6 -2.27 -2.79 4.89
N PHE A 7 -2.15 -1.49 5.14
CA PHE A 7 -0.94 -0.91 5.73
C PHE A 7 -1.24 0.28 6.63
N SER A 8 -0.33 0.52 7.59
CA SER A 8 -0.29 1.76 8.36
C SER A 8 0.73 2.71 7.72
N PRO A 9 0.32 3.91 7.28
CA PRO A 9 1.22 4.86 6.64
C PRO A 9 2.27 5.32 7.64
N ALA A 10 3.53 5.25 7.22
CA ALA A 10 4.63 5.82 7.98
C ALA A 10 4.49 7.34 8.08
N ARG A 11 5.15 7.93 9.08
CA ARG A 11 5.26 9.38 9.19
C ARG A 11 5.88 9.94 7.90
N THR A 12 5.29 10.99 7.35
CA THR A 12 5.88 11.71 6.21
C THR A 12 7.26 12.23 6.60
N ALA A 13 8.31 11.79 5.91
CA ALA A 13 9.70 12.06 6.31
C ALA A 13 10.02 13.56 6.43
N THR A 14 9.47 14.38 5.55
CA THR A 14 9.67 15.84 5.50
C THR A 14 8.90 16.62 6.57
N GLN A 15 7.97 15.98 7.28
CA GLN A 15 7.12 16.64 8.28
C GLN A 15 7.27 15.96 9.64
N GLN A 16 7.34 16.76 10.72
CA GLN A 16 7.43 16.22 12.09
C GLN A 16 6.07 15.86 12.71
N GLY A 17 4.96 16.20 12.04
CA GLY A 17 3.62 15.92 12.53
C GLY A 17 3.29 14.42 12.55
N SER A 18 2.85 13.92 13.70
CA SER A 18 2.48 12.51 13.90
C SER A 18 0.99 12.22 13.74
N GLY A 19 0.15 13.22 13.43
CA GLY A 19 -1.31 13.06 13.43
C GLY A 19 -1.89 12.10 12.38
N LYS A 20 -1.09 11.69 11.39
CA LYS A 20 -1.48 10.71 10.37
C LYS A 20 -0.99 9.29 10.67
N VAL A 21 -0.18 9.13 11.71
CA VAL A 21 0.39 7.84 12.12
C VAL A 21 -0.64 7.08 12.95
N GLY A 22 -0.76 5.78 12.75
CA GLY A 22 -1.70 4.92 13.49
C GLY A 22 -3.08 4.76 12.84
N LYS A 23 -3.34 5.41 11.70
CA LYS A 23 -4.53 5.18 10.88
C LYS A 23 -4.25 4.12 9.84
N TRP A 24 -4.95 3.00 9.86
CA TRP A 24 -4.81 1.94 8.87
C TRP A 24 -5.48 2.34 7.55
N LYS A 25 -4.91 1.94 6.44
CA LYS A 25 -5.44 2.20 5.10
C LYS A 25 -5.41 0.95 4.24
N ILE A 26 -6.35 0.89 3.30
CA ILE A 26 -6.42 -0.15 2.27
C ILE A 26 -5.99 0.47 0.94
N ASN A 27 -4.89 0.00 0.38
CA ASN A 27 -4.44 0.39 -0.97
C ASN A 27 -4.92 -0.63 -1.99
N PHE A 28 -5.55 -0.16 -3.07
CA PHE A 28 -5.80 -1.00 -4.24
C PHE A 28 -4.60 -0.91 -5.16
N MET A 29 -4.06 -2.06 -5.56
CA MET A 29 -3.00 -2.12 -6.56
C MET A 29 -3.60 -1.74 -7.94
N SER A 30 -3.75 -0.44 -8.21
CA SER A 30 -4.25 0.06 -9.49
C SER A 30 -3.12 0.06 -10.52
N THR A 31 -3.21 -0.83 -11.50
CA THR A 31 -2.07 -1.18 -12.37
C THR A 31 -1.95 -0.31 -13.63
N GLN A 32 -3.01 0.39 -14.07
CA GLN A 32 -2.98 1.15 -15.33
C GLN A 32 -3.40 2.60 -15.17
N LYS A 33 -2.39 3.48 -15.18
CA LYS A 33 -2.52 4.91 -15.43
C LYS A 33 -1.88 5.20 -16.79
N TRP A 34 -2.53 5.99 -17.62
CA TRP A 34 -2.01 6.38 -18.94
C TRP A 34 -2.12 7.89 -19.14
N GLU A 35 -1.32 8.41 -20.06
CA GLU A 35 -1.38 9.81 -20.44
C GLU A 35 -2.50 10.05 -21.45
N ASN A 36 -3.34 11.06 -21.21
CA ASN A 36 -4.37 11.45 -22.17
C ASN A 36 -3.72 12.16 -23.38
N PRO A 37 -3.94 11.69 -24.62
CA PRO A 37 -3.25 12.20 -25.82
C PRO A 37 -3.62 13.63 -26.20
N LEU A 38 -4.69 14.22 -25.64
CA LEU A 38 -5.09 15.60 -25.93
C LEU A 38 -4.38 16.62 -25.02
N MET A 39 -4.45 16.41 -23.70
CA MET A 39 -4.00 17.39 -22.70
C MET A 39 -2.80 16.92 -21.86
N GLY A 40 -2.35 15.67 -22.01
CA GLY A 40 -1.26 15.10 -21.21
C GLY A 40 -1.63 14.77 -19.76
N TRP A 41 -2.92 14.80 -19.41
CA TRP A 41 -3.36 14.51 -18.04
C TRP A 41 -3.34 13.01 -17.75
N THR A 42 -2.95 12.65 -16.53
CA THR A 42 -3.01 11.27 -16.04
C THR A 42 -4.46 10.80 -16.00
N SER A 43 -4.80 9.84 -16.86
CA SER A 43 -6.09 9.15 -16.89
C SER A 43 -5.94 7.74 -16.33
N THR A 44 -7.01 7.20 -15.75
CA THR A 44 -7.03 5.83 -15.24
C THR A 44 -8.39 5.21 -15.56
N GLY A 45 -8.41 3.89 -15.78
CA GLY A 45 -9.62 3.13 -16.07
C GLY A 45 -10.20 2.46 -14.84
N ASP A 46 -9.48 2.50 -13.72
CA ASP A 46 -9.89 1.90 -12.46
C ASP A 46 -10.65 2.93 -11.60
N PRO A 47 -11.95 2.74 -11.36
CA PRO A 47 -12.73 3.63 -10.50
C PRO A 47 -12.26 3.60 -9.03
N TYR A 48 -11.58 2.54 -8.59
CA TYR A 48 -11.07 2.39 -7.23
C TYR A 48 -9.73 3.06 -6.98
N ALA A 49 -9.05 3.53 -8.05
CA ALA A 49 -7.72 4.13 -7.96
C ALA A 49 -7.62 5.31 -6.97
N ASN A 50 -8.71 6.06 -6.77
CA ASN A 50 -8.74 7.19 -5.82
C ASN A 50 -9.39 6.84 -4.47
N VAL A 51 -10.13 5.73 -4.39
CA VAL A 51 -10.91 5.33 -3.22
C VAL A 51 -10.00 4.84 -2.10
N GLY A 52 -8.94 4.10 -2.44
CA GLY A 52 -7.96 3.59 -1.47
C GLY A 52 -7.19 4.69 -0.73
N ASP A 53 -6.76 5.75 -1.43
CA ASP A 53 -5.94 6.80 -0.82
C ASP A 53 -6.75 7.81 0.02
N SER A 54 -7.98 8.09 -0.40
CA SER A 54 -8.79 9.21 0.13
C SER A 54 -9.96 8.80 1.02
N ALA A 55 -10.52 7.59 0.89
CA ALA A 55 -11.81 7.26 1.51
C ALA A 55 -11.80 6.10 2.52
N LEU A 56 -10.77 5.25 2.53
CA LEU A 56 -10.73 4.05 3.38
C LEU A 56 -9.62 4.14 4.44
N SER A 57 -9.91 4.89 5.51
CA SER A 57 -9.09 4.92 6.72
C SER A 57 -9.79 4.22 7.88
N PHE A 58 -9.08 3.33 8.55
CA PHE A 58 -9.54 2.55 9.69
C PHE A 58 -8.71 2.86 10.93
N ASP A 59 -9.30 2.67 12.10
CA ASP A 59 -8.60 2.83 13.38
C ASP A 59 -7.83 1.56 13.80
N SER A 60 -8.24 0.39 13.31
CA SER A 60 -7.61 -0.89 13.63
C SER A 60 -7.29 -1.73 12.40
N GLU A 61 -6.32 -2.63 12.54
CA GLU A 61 -5.98 -3.61 11.52
C GLU A 61 -7.13 -4.62 11.30
N GLU A 62 -7.78 -5.06 12.39
CA GLU A 62 -8.86 -6.05 12.30
C GLU A 62 -10.07 -5.50 11.53
N SER A 63 -10.44 -4.24 11.76
CA SER A 63 -11.56 -3.62 11.04
C SER A 63 -11.29 -3.49 9.54
N ALA A 64 -10.02 -3.26 9.15
CA ALA A 64 -9.61 -3.25 7.76
C ALA A 64 -9.66 -4.66 7.13
N LYS A 65 -9.26 -5.70 7.87
CA LYS A 65 -9.35 -7.11 7.42
C LYS A 65 -10.78 -7.56 7.24
N GLU A 66 -11.65 -7.32 8.23
CA GLU A 66 -13.09 -7.62 8.13
C GLU A 66 -13.76 -6.90 6.96
N PHE A 67 -13.31 -5.68 6.64
CA PHE A 67 -13.81 -4.95 5.49
C PHE A 67 -13.40 -5.62 4.17
N ALA A 68 -12.11 -5.99 4.03
CA ALA A 68 -11.62 -6.70 2.86
C ALA A 68 -12.30 -8.07 2.68
N GLU A 69 -12.50 -8.82 3.76
CA GLU A 69 -13.18 -10.13 3.75
C GLU A 69 -14.66 -10.00 3.35
N ARG A 70 -15.39 -9.02 3.91
CA ARG A 70 -16.79 -8.76 3.54
C ARG A 70 -16.96 -8.39 2.07
N HIS A 71 -15.96 -7.70 1.49
CA HIS A 71 -15.96 -7.35 0.08
C HIS A 71 -15.35 -8.42 -0.84
N GLY A 72 -14.82 -9.51 -0.27
CA GLY A 72 -14.22 -10.62 -1.02
C GLY A 72 -12.93 -10.21 -1.76
N TRP A 73 -12.15 -9.30 -1.19
CA TRP A 73 -10.85 -8.90 -1.73
C TRP A 73 -9.72 -9.74 -1.16
N ASP A 74 -8.74 -10.05 -2.00
CA ASP A 74 -7.53 -10.73 -1.56
C ASP A 74 -6.63 -9.69 -0.88
N TYR A 75 -6.23 -9.91 0.37
CA TYR A 75 -5.50 -8.90 1.14
C TYR A 75 -4.12 -9.36 1.58
N THR A 76 -3.15 -8.45 1.45
CA THR A 76 -1.82 -8.59 2.06
C THR A 76 -1.65 -7.54 3.15
N ALA A 77 -1.50 -7.97 4.40
CA ALA A 77 -1.18 -7.08 5.51
C ALA A 77 0.34 -6.86 5.59
N LYS A 78 0.78 -5.60 5.56
CA LYS A 78 2.19 -5.23 5.79
C LYS A 78 2.31 -4.57 7.15
N ALA A 79 2.94 -5.25 8.10
CA ALA A 79 3.21 -4.67 9.40
C ALA A 79 4.40 -3.71 9.30
N TYR A 80 4.34 -2.58 10.03
CA TYR A 80 5.45 -1.62 10.06
C TYR A 80 6.77 -2.27 10.55
N ALA A 81 6.68 -3.30 11.41
CA ALA A 81 7.82 -4.05 11.91
C ALA A 81 8.59 -4.80 10.80
N ASP A 82 7.91 -5.22 9.71
CA ASP A 82 8.54 -5.94 8.61
C ASP A 82 9.58 -5.10 7.85
N ASN A 83 9.50 -3.77 7.96
CA ASN A 83 10.44 -2.86 7.32
C ASN A 83 11.84 -2.92 7.96
N PHE A 84 11.94 -3.31 9.24
CA PHE A 84 13.19 -3.33 9.99
C PHE A 84 13.80 -4.73 10.10
N LYS A 85 13.21 -5.75 9.46
CA LYS A 85 13.74 -7.11 9.55
C LYS A 85 15.10 -7.22 8.85
N TRP A 86 16.11 -7.67 9.59
CA TRP A 86 17.46 -7.90 9.09
C TRP A 86 17.43 -8.92 7.93
N LYS A 87 18.02 -8.55 6.80
CA LYS A 87 17.99 -9.34 5.55
C LYS A 87 19.16 -10.34 5.43
N GLY A 88 19.98 -10.49 6.47
CA GLY A 88 21.19 -11.30 6.41
C GLY A 88 22.39 -10.54 5.84
N HIS A 89 23.57 -11.17 5.91
CA HIS A 89 24.78 -10.67 5.27
C HIS A 89 24.69 -10.96 3.76
N PRO A 90 25.16 -10.08 2.85
CA PRO A 90 25.28 -10.41 1.44
C PRO A 90 26.17 -11.66 1.29
N GLU A 91 25.71 -12.65 0.50
CA GLU A 91 26.52 -13.83 0.19
C GLU A 91 27.81 -13.39 -0.50
N PRO A 92 28.98 -13.94 -0.10
CA PRO A 92 30.20 -13.67 -0.82
C PRO A 92 30.04 -14.14 -2.27
N PRO A 93 30.61 -13.42 -3.26
CA PRO A 93 30.54 -13.84 -4.64
C PRO A 93 31.06 -15.27 -4.75
N ARG A 94 30.26 -16.17 -5.33
CA ARG A 94 30.65 -17.55 -5.59
C ARG A 94 31.87 -17.53 -6.51
N THR A 95 33.05 -17.81 -5.98
CA THR A 95 34.23 -18.07 -6.79
C THR A 95 33.96 -19.34 -7.59
N GLU A 96 33.67 -19.20 -8.89
CA GLU A 96 33.67 -20.32 -9.82
C GLU A 96 35.07 -20.95 -9.84
N GLN A 97 35.13 -22.27 -9.65
CA GLN A 97 36.31 -23.10 -9.90
C GLN A 97 36.26 -23.63 -11.32
#